data_AF-A0A383WN82-F1
#
_entry.id   AF-A0A383WN82-F1
#
_cell.length_a   1.000
_cell.length_b   1.000
_cell.length_c   1.000
_cell.angle_alpha   90.00
_cell.angle_beta   90.00
_cell.angle_gamma   90.00
#
_symmetry.space_group_name_H-M   'P 1'
#
loop_
_entity.id
_entity.type
_entity.pdbx_description
1 polymer ?
#
loop_
_entity_poly.entity_id
_entity_poly.type
_entity_poly.pdbx_seq_one_letter_code
_entity_poly.pdbx_strand_id
1 'polypeptide(L)'
;MLQQYGPGAFLCYITCSNLLSVGMLSSAWLLFTRTTGFTPLQAGQWPKFLVFYAGAYAMTHAARPLKLAVGLACAPVGTALVDGVAWTLRSSKVAALVVLLVAEAAGLLCCLGAVALYANRLALSVAV
;
A
#
# COMPACT_ATOMS: atom_id res chain seq x y z
N MET A 1 5.27 -17.76 10.56
CA MET A 1 4.11 -18.37 9.87
C MET A 1 4.21 -18.21 8.35
N LEU A 2 4.24 -16.99 7.77
CA LEU A 2 4.31 -16.81 6.30
C LEU A 2 5.62 -17.29 5.62
N GLN A 3 6.78 -17.18 6.29
CA GLN A 3 8.06 -17.68 5.77
C GLN A 3 8.06 -19.21 5.53
N GLN A 4 7.15 -19.95 6.18
CA GLN A 4 7.03 -21.41 6.02
C GLN A 4 6.39 -21.78 4.67
N TYR A 5 5.71 -20.85 4.00
CA TYR A 5 5.07 -21.06 2.70
C TYR A 5 5.93 -20.58 1.52
N GLY A 6 7.17 -20.17 1.78
CA GLY A 6 8.14 -19.76 0.77
C GLY A 6 8.09 -18.27 0.39
N PRO A 7 9.13 -17.78 -0.33
CA PRO A 7 9.29 -16.37 -0.67
C PRO A 7 8.18 -15.82 -1.57
N GLY A 8 7.60 -16.66 -2.44
CA GLY A 8 6.49 -16.25 -3.33
C GLY A 8 5.20 -15.95 -2.57
N ALA A 9 4.81 -16.82 -1.63
CA ALA A 9 3.63 -16.59 -0.78
C ALA A 9 3.81 -15.34 0.11
N PHE A 10 5.03 -15.15 0.65
CA PHE A 10 5.36 -13.97 1.43
C PHE A 10 5.25 -12.68 0.61
N LEU A 11 5.82 -12.66 -0.60
CA LEU A 11 5.71 -11.53 -1.53
C LEU A 11 4.24 -11.20 -1.79
N CYS A 12 3.43 -12.16 -2.24
CA CYS A 12 2.03 -11.92 -2.57
C CYS A 12 1.20 -11.42 -1.39
N TYR A 13 1.42 -11.98 -0.19
CA TYR A 13 0.75 -11.50 1.02
C TYR A 13 1.10 -10.04 1.34
N ILE A 14 2.40 -9.71 1.33
CA ILE A 14 2.87 -8.35 1.62
C ILE A 14 2.33 -7.37 0.58
N THR A 15 2.42 -7.70 -0.70
CA THR A 15 1.90 -6.87 -1.79
C THR A 15 0.40 -6.62 -1.65
N CYS A 16 -0.39 -7.67 -1.37
CA CYS A 16 -1.83 -7.51 -1.13
C CYS A 16 -2.11 -6.62 0.09
N SER A 17 -1.35 -6.79 1.17
CA SER A 17 -1.51 -5.98 2.38
C SER A 17 -1.16 -4.51 2.15
N ASN A 18 -0.06 -4.24 1.45
CA ASN A 18 0.38 -2.88 1.19
C ASN A 18 -0.55 -2.18 0.20
N LEU A 19 -0.97 -2.85 -0.88
CA LEU A 19 -1.95 -2.31 -1.84
C LEU A 19 -3.25 -1.91 -1.14
N LEU A 20 -3.80 -2.79 -0.28
CA LEU A 20 -5.01 -2.48 0.46
C LEU A 20 -4.82 -1.30 1.42
N SER A 21 -3.69 -1.27 2.13
CA SER A 21 -3.42 -0.22 3.13
C SER A 21 -3.21 1.14 2.47
N VAL A 22 -2.39 1.20 1.43
CA VAL A 22 -2.09 2.43 0.68
C VAL A 22 -3.32 2.90 -0.10
N GLY A 23 -4.08 1.98 -0.69
CA GLY A 23 -5.34 2.30 -1.37
C GLY A 23 -6.37 2.90 -0.42
N MET A 24 -6.54 2.33 0.77
CA MET A 24 -7.45 2.85 1.80
C MET A 24 -6.99 4.20 2.34
N LEU A 25 -5.70 4.37 2.63
CA LEU A 25 -5.14 5.64 3.07
C LEU A 25 -5.31 6.73 2.01
N SER A 26 -5.00 6.41 0.74
CA SER A 26 -5.14 7.33 -0.39
C SER A 26 -6.60 7.75 -0.60
N SER A 27 -7.53 6.80 -0.51
CA SER A 27 -8.96 7.05 -0.63
C SER A 27 -9.47 7.93 0.51
N ALA A 28 -9.07 7.62 1.75
CA ALA A 28 -9.43 8.42 2.91
C ALA A 28 -8.89 9.86 2.80
N TRP A 29 -7.65 10.02 2.32
CA TRP A 29 -7.03 11.33 2.10
C TRP A 29 -7.82 12.16 1.09
N LEU A 30 -8.15 11.58 -0.07
CA LEU A 30 -8.92 12.27 -1.11
C LEU A 30 -10.32 12.64 -0.63
N LEU A 31 -11.01 11.70 0.03
CA LEU A 31 -12.35 11.94 0.54
C LEU A 31 -12.34 13.04 1.60
N PHE A 32 -11.42 13.00 2.56
CA PHE A 32 -11.28 14.05 3.57
C PHE A 32 -11.07 15.43 2.94
N THR A 33 -10.21 15.52 1.92
CA THR A 33 -9.97 16.80 1.25
C THR A 33 -11.16 17.28 0.44
N ARG A 34 -11.89 16.39 -0.23
CA ARG A 34 -13.10 16.76 -0.94
C ARG A 34 -14.24 17.17 -0.01
N THR A 35 -14.37 16.56 1.16
CA THR A 35 -15.46 16.86 2.09
C THR A 35 -15.20 18.11 2.92
N THR A 36 -13.95 18.35 3.30
CA THR A 36 -13.60 19.46 4.21
C THR A 36 -13.05 20.69 3.48
N GLY A 37 -12.60 20.54 2.23
CA GLY A 37 -11.83 21.57 1.53
C GLY A 37 -10.39 21.71 2.02
N PHE A 38 -9.96 20.90 3.00
CA PHE A 38 -8.62 20.97 3.59
C PHE A 38 -7.82 19.69 3.36
N THR A 39 -6.50 19.81 3.22
CA THR A 39 -5.61 18.65 3.25
C THR A 39 -5.33 18.22 4.68
N PRO A 40 -5.08 16.91 4.93
CA PRO A 40 -4.61 16.42 6.23
C PRO A 40 -3.33 17.09 6.73
N LEU A 41 -2.51 17.65 5.83
CA LEU A 41 -1.24 18.29 6.16
C LEU A 41 -1.39 19.77 6.57
N GLN A 42 -2.58 20.36 6.40
CA GLN A 42 -2.82 21.70 6.92
C GLN A 42 -2.86 21.70 8.45
N ALA A 43 -2.41 22.82 9.04
CA ALA A 43 -2.32 22.97 10.48
C ALA A 43 -3.66 22.64 11.16
N GLY A 44 -3.61 21.75 12.17
CA GLY A 44 -4.77 21.32 12.94
C GLY A 44 -5.71 20.30 12.27
N GLN A 45 -5.44 19.89 11.02
CA GLN A 45 -6.30 18.92 10.31
C GLN A 45 -5.88 17.46 10.54
N TRP A 46 -4.60 17.21 10.84
CA TRP A 46 -4.08 15.85 11.03
C TRP A 46 -4.87 15.01 12.07
N PRO A 47 -5.20 15.51 13.28
CA PRO A 47 -5.99 14.73 14.23
C PRO A 47 -7.40 14.40 13.71
N LYS A 48 -8.04 15.33 12.99
CA LYS A 48 -9.37 15.12 12.38
C LYS A 48 -9.30 14.06 11.30
N PHE A 49 -8.25 14.09 10.49
CA PHE A 49 -7.99 13.08 9.48
C PHE A 49 -7.76 11.70 10.11
N LEU A 50 -6.99 11.60 11.20
CA LEU A 50 -6.78 10.32 11.89
C LEU A 50 -8.10 9.71 12.39
N VAL A 51 -9.00 10.52 12.95
CA VAL A 51 -10.33 10.06 13.36
C VAL A 51 -11.14 9.57 12.15
N PHE A 52 -11.11 10.31 11.04
CA PHE A 52 -11.77 9.92 9.79
C PHE A 52 -11.19 8.60 9.22
N TYR A 53 -9.87 8.44 9.26
CA TYR A 53 -9.16 7.27 8.74
C TYR A 53 -9.26 6.05 9.66
N ALA A 54 -9.55 6.21 10.95
CA ALA A 54 -9.55 5.12 11.92
C ALA A 54 -10.46 3.95 11.52
N GLY A 55 -11.65 4.24 10.96
CA GLY A 55 -12.57 3.20 10.48
C GLY A 55 -11.98 2.42 9.29
N ALA A 56 -11.41 3.14 8.32
CA ALA A 56 -10.73 2.54 7.18
C ALA A 56 -9.55 1.66 7.61
N TYR A 57 -8.76 2.14 8.57
CA TYR A 57 -7.65 1.39 9.16
C TYR A 57 -8.14 0.10 9.83
N ALA A 58 -9.15 0.15 10.67
CA ALA A 58 -9.70 -1.04 11.34
C ALA A 58 -10.16 -2.11 10.34
N MET A 59 -10.81 -1.71 9.24
CA MET A 59 -11.22 -2.65 8.18
C MET A 59 -10.03 -3.36 7.51
N THR A 60 -8.91 -2.67 7.30
CA THR A 60 -7.70 -3.29 6.71
C THR A 60 -7.12 -4.39 7.60
N HIS A 61 -7.31 -4.29 8.92
CA HIS A 61 -6.93 -5.32 9.88
C HIS A 61 -7.92 -6.47 9.93
N ALA A 62 -9.22 -6.18 9.86
CA ALA A 62 -10.26 -7.21 9.75
C ALA A 62 -10.09 -8.06 8.48
N ALA A 63 -9.59 -7.47 7.39
CA ALA A 63 -9.30 -8.18 6.13
C ALA A 63 -8.05 -9.08 6.17
N ARG A 64 -7.34 -9.22 7.31
CA ARG A 64 -6.13 -10.07 7.42
C ARG A 64 -6.32 -11.51 6.94
N PRO A 65 -7.40 -12.25 7.30
CA PRO A 65 -7.61 -13.61 6.82
C PRO A 65 -7.74 -13.67 5.30
N LEU A 66 -8.46 -12.70 4.71
CA LEU A 66 -8.61 -12.59 3.26
C LEU A 66 -7.27 -12.33 2.57
N LYS A 67 -6.46 -11.41 3.11
CA LYS A 67 -5.11 -11.12 2.60
C LYS A 67 -4.22 -12.36 2.63
N LEU A 68 -4.31 -13.16 3.68
CA LEU A 68 -3.58 -14.43 3.77
C LEU A 68 -4.06 -15.43 2.72
N ALA A 69 -5.37 -15.61 2.57
CA ALA A 69 -5.95 -16.50 1.56
C ALA A 69 -5.53 -16.10 0.14
N VAL A 70 -5.59 -14.81 -0.20
CA VAL A 70 -5.13 -14.28 -1.48
C VAL A 70 -3.63 -14.47 -1.66
N GLY A 71 -2.83 -14.18 -0.64
CA GLY A 71 -1.38 -14.38 -0.69
C GLY A 71 -0.99 -15.82 -0.97
N LEU A 72 -1.69 -16.79 -0.37
CA LEU A 72 -1.47 -18.22 -0.62
C LEU A 72 -1.96 -18.63 -2.01
N ALA A 73 -3.14 -18.17 -2.44
CA ALA A 73 -3.68 -18.46 -3.77
C ALA A 73 -2.76 -17.93 -4.90
N CYS A 74 -2.11 -16.79 -4.67
CA CYS A 74 -1.19 -16.17 -5.62
C CYS A 74 0.27 -16.66 -5.49
N ALA A 75 0.58 -17.56 -4.55
CA ALA A 75 1.94 -18.01 -4.28
C ALA A 75 2.71 -18.53 -5.53
N PRO A 76 2.08 -19.25 -6.49
CA PRO A 76 2.77 -19.66 -7.71
C PRO A 76 3.26 -18.47 -8.55
N VAL A 77 2.46 -17.42 -8.65
CA VAL A 77 2.81 -16.17 -9.36
C VAL A 77 3.95 -15.47 -8.65
N GLY A 78 3.87 -15.33 -7.33
CA GLY A 78 4.96 -14.74 -6.53
C GLY A 78 6.27 -15.50 -6.67
N THR A 79 6.21 -16.84 -6.75
CA THR A 79 7.39 -17.69 -6.94
C THR A 79 8.01 -17.46 -8.32
N ALA A 80 7.19 -17.44 -9.38
CA ALA A 80 7.66 -17.16 -10.73
C ALA A 80 8.31 -15.77 -10.86
N LEU A 81 7.76 -14.76 -10.19
CA LEU A 81 8.35 -13.41 -10.16
C LEU A 81 9.71 -13.38 -9.46
N VAL A 82 9.81 -13.99 -8.27
CA VAL A 82 11.07 -14.06 -7.52
C VAL A 82 12.13 -14.80 -8.34
N ASP A 83 11.76 -15.91 -8.96
CA ASP A 83 12.66 -16.72 -9.78
C ASP A 83 13.10 -15.97 -11.05
N GLY A 84 12.19 -15.28 -11.72
CA GLY A 84 12.50 -14.45 -12.88
C GLY A 84 13.46 -13.30 -12.57
N VAL A 85 13.25 -12.60 -11.44
CA VAL A 85 14.15 -11.53 -10.99
C VAL A 85 15.50 -12.09 -10.54
N ALA A 86 15.51 -13.20 -9.80
CA ALA A 86 16.75 -13.86 -9.38
C ALA A 86 17.60 -14.30 -10.59
N TRP A 87 16.95 -14.86 -11.61
CA TRP A 87 17.60 -15.24 -12.86
C TRP A 87 18.16 -14.02 -13.60
N THR A 88 17.36 -12.96 -13.74
CA THR A 88 17.74 -11.73 -14.45
C THR A 88 18.92 -11.02 -13.77
N LEU A 89 18.88 -10.90 -12.45
CA LEU A 89 19.91 -10.23 -11.65
C LEU A 89 21.09 -11.15 -11.32
N ARG A 90 21.04 -12.43 -11.71
CA ARG A 90 22.02 -13.48 -11.35
C ARG A 90 22.30 -13.49 -9.84
N SER A 91 21.25 -13.40 -9.04
CA SER A 91 21.33 -13.20 -7.60
C SER A 91 20.57 -14.28 -6.82
N SER A 92 20.64 -14.24 -5.50
CA SER A 92 19.88 -15.15 -4.65
C SER A 92 18.39 -14.81 -4.66
N LYS A 93 17.52 -15.80 -4.40
CA LYS A 93 16.06 -15.57 -4.26
C LYS A 93 15.72 -14.53 -3.18
N VAL A 94 16.53 -14.46 -2.13
CA VAL A 94 16.38 -13.45 -1.06
C VAL A 94 16.68 -12.05 -1.59
N ALA A 95 17.78 -11.87 -2.33
CA ALA A 95 18.10 -10.58 -2.93
C ALA A 95 17.01 -10.14 -3.94
N ALA A 96 16.55 -11.05 -4.78
CA ALA A 96 15.45 -10.80 -5.71
C ALA A 96 14.15 -10.40 -5.00
N LEU A 97 13.79 -11.10 -3.91
CA LEU A 97 12.64 -10.76 -3.07
C LEU A 97 12.79 -9.35 -2.47
N VAL A 98 13.95 -9.00 -1.93
CA VAL A 98 14.21 -7.65 -1.38
C VAL A 98 14.06 -6.58 -2.45
N VAL A 99 14.61 -6.80 -3.66
CA VAL A 99 14.46 -5.88 -4.79
C VAL A 99 12.99 -5.66 -5.14
N LEU A 100 12.20 -6.74 -5.22
CA LEU A 100 10.76 -6.67 -5.49
C LEU A 100 10.02 -5.87 -4.42
N LEU A 101 10.31 -6.12 -3.14
CA LEU A 101 9.67 -5.41 -2.02
C LEU A 101 10.05 -3.93 -1.98
N VAL A 102 11.30 -3.58 -2.27
CA VAL A 102 11.75 -2.18 -2.35
C VAL A 102 11.10 -1.47 -3.52
N ALA A 103 11.04 -2.11 -4.69
CA ALA A 103 10.36 -1.56 -5.87
C ALA A 103 8.86 -1.35 -5.61
N GLU A 104 8.20 -2.30 -4.97
CA GLU A 104 6.81 -2.19 -4.55
C GLU A 104 6.61 -1.01 -3.58
N ALA A 105 7.42 -0.94 -2.53
CA ALA A 105 7.34 0.15 -1.54
C ALA A 105 7.56 1.52 -2.19
N ALA A 106 8.56 1.65 -3.06
CA ALA A 106 8.83 2.88 -3.80
C ALA A 106 7.64 3.26 -4.69
N GLY A 107 7.09 2.31 -5.45
CA GLY A 107 5.92 2.54 -6.31
C GLY A 107 4.70 3.01 -5.51
N LEU A 108 4.41 2.36 -4.38
CA LEU A 108 3.29 2.73 -3.51
C LEU A 108 3.48 4.09 -2.84
N LEU A 109 4.69 4.43 -2.42
CA LEU A 109 5.01 5.76 -1.89
C LEU A 109 4.86 6.84 -2.97
N CYS A 110 5.29 6.58 -4.20
CA CYS A 110 5.06 7.47 -5.33
C CYS A 110 3.56 7.69 -5.58
N CYS A 111 2.74 6.63 -5.56
CA CYS A 111 1.29 6.73 -5.69
C CYS A 111 0.67 7.57 -4.58
N LEU A 112 1.04 7.31 -3.31
CA LEU A 112 0.54 8.08 -2.17
C LEU A 112 0.96 9.56 -2.26
N GLY A 113 2.20 9.82 -2.65
CA GLY A 113 2.71 11.17 -2.87
C GLY A 113 1.94 11.91 -3.98
N ALA A 114 1.67 11.24 -5.11
CA ALA A 114 0.87 11.79 -6.20
C ALA A 114 -0.56 12.14 -5.74
N VAL A 115 -1.18 11.26 -4.95
CA VAL A 115 -2.50 11.49 -4.34
C VAL A 115 -2.46 12.70 -3.40
N ALA A 116 -1.47 12.80 -2.53
CA ALA A 116 -1.33 13.92 -1.60
C ALA A 116 -1.15 15.25 -2.34
N LEU A 117 -0.33 15.27 -3.39
CA LEU A 117 -0.13 16.46 -4.24
C LEU A 117 -1.41 16.86 -4.98
N TYR A 118 -2.15 15.89 -5.52
CA TYR A 118 -3.42 16.13 -6.19
C TYR A 118 -4.49 16.63 -5.21
N ALA A 119 -4.60 16.03 -4.02
CA ALA A 119 -5.48 16.49 -2.95
C ALA A 119 -5.15 17.94 -2.56
N ASN A 120 -3.87 18.30 -2.47
CA ASN A 120 -3.46 19.67 -2.18
C ASN A 120 -3.91 20.67 -3.25
N ARG A 121 -3.84 20.31 -4.53
CA ARG A 121 -4.38 21.15 -5.61
C ARG A 121 -5.90 21.32 -5.50
N LEU A 122 -6.61 20.24 -5.17
CA LEU A 122 -8.06 20.26 -4.93
C LEU A 122 -8.44 21.22 -3.79
N ALA A 123 -7.73 21.17 -2.66
CA ALA A 123 -7.97 22.07 -1.53
C ALA A 123 -7.81 23.55 -1.94
N LEU A 124 -6.74 23.86 -2.69
CA LEU A 124 -6.50 25.23 -3.17
C LEU A 124 -7.57 25.73 -4.14
N SER A 125 -8.15 24.86 -4.98
CA SER A 125 -9.20 25.25 -5.93
C SER A 125 -10.57 25.53 -5.29
N VAL A 126 -10.80 25.02 -4.07
CA VAL A 126 -12.07 25.25 -3.33
C VAL A 126 -11.96 26.49 -2.43
N ALA A 127 -10.75 27.00 -2.18
CA ALA A 127 -10.50 28.14 -1.31
C ALA A 127 -10.57 29.51 -2.01
N VAL A 128 -10.86 29.54 -3.32
CA VAL A 128 -11.08 30.76 -4.14
C VAL A 128 -12.57 30.93 -4.40
#